data_AF-A0A0E0A9B5-F1
#
_entry.id   AF-A0A0E0A9B5-F1
#
_cell.length_a   1.000
_cell.length_b   1.000
_cell.length_c   1.000
_cell.angle_alpha   90.00
_cell.angle_beta   90.00
_cell.angle_gamma   90.00
#
_symmetry.space_group_name_H-M   'P 1'
#
loop_
_entity.id
_entity.type
_entity.pdbx_description
1 polymer ?
#
loop_
_entity_poly.entity_id
_entity_poly.type
_entity_poly.pdbx_seq_one_letter_code
_entity_poly.pdbx_strand_id
1 'polypeptide(L)'
;MRGKGCWSKGEEGQEEKIKIKERTEERKSVSRESSFCTSDTHAIGIFLAHFRTTQFYEVDGFNLCLEFWQAEAERLKQQLHNLEGSQRQLLAHDLSGLEWNDLKSLENQLETSLDNVRLKKDKIMVEQIQELRKKENIMHRENMELHREFNMIRQDSVNFQRKVYGKQDVNGGQGSSVTQNTNTPDDADEIRLELSQPQVPDEKPEAAA
;
A
#
# COMPACT_ATOMS: atom_id res chain seq x y z
N MET A 1 49.79 45.12 45.41
CA MET A 1 50.36 44.19 46.41
C MET A 1 50.27 42.77 45.88
N ARG A 2 51.40 42.04 45.90
CA ARG A 2 51.55 40.57 45.76
C ARG A 2 51.10 39.98 44.40
N GLY A 3 51.87 39.17 43.70
CA GLY A 3 53.14 38.51 43.95
C GLY A 3 53.30 37.47 42.84
N LYS A 4 54.49 37.43 42.23
CA LYS A 4 54.89 36.46 41.23
C LYS A 4 54.82 35.03 41.83
N GLY A 5 54.26 34.09 41.08
CA GLY A 5 54.57 32.66 41.15
C GLY A 5 54.64 32.18 39.71
N CYS A 6 55.81 32.11 39.07
CA CYS A 6 56.76 30.99 39.18
C CYS A 6 56.04 29.64 39.17
N TRP A 7 55.53 29.26 38.00
CA TRP A 7 55.25 27.86 37.68
C TRP A 7 56.28 27.37 36.64
N SER A 8 57.22 26.60 37.19
CA SER A 8 58.01 25.51 36.64
C SER A 8 58.50 25.55 35.18
N LYS A 9 59.76 25.99 35.00
CA LYS A 9 60.66 25.60 33.90
C LYS A 9 61.08 24.11 33.93
N GLY A 10 60.30 23.25 34.59
CA GLY A 10 60.68 21.86 34.90
C GLY A 10 60.11 20.80 33.95
N GLU A 11 58.94 21.05 33.35
CA GLU A 11 58.27 20.06 32.48
C GLU A 11 58.73 20.18 31.02
N GLU A 12 59.04 21.40 30.56
CA GLU A 12 59.52 21.67 29.19
C GLU A 12 60.87 20.96 28.89
N GLY A 13 61.74 20.86 29.89
CA GLY A 13 63.03 20.18 29.78
C GLY A 13 62.95 18.65 29.79
N GLN A 14 61.82 18.05 30.20
CA GLN A 14 61.62 16.59 30.10
C GLN A 14 61.00 16.20 28.76
N GLU A 15 60.05 16.98 28.24
CA GLU A 15 59.51 16.76 26.89
C GLU A 15 60.57 16.92 25.81
N GLU A 16 61.45 17.91 25.95
CA GLU A 16 62.53 18.12 24.97
C GLU A 16 63.57 17.00 25.01
N LYS A 17 63.85 16.43 26.20
CA LYS A 17 64.71 15.25 26.35
C LYS A 17 64.08 13.97 25.75
N ILE A 18 62.77 13.78 25.86
CA ILE A 18 62.05 12.66 25.23
C ILE A 18 62.08 12.82 23.71
N LYS A 19 61.78 14.02 23.19
CA LYS A 19 61.83 14.34 21.75
C LYS A 19 63.22 14.20 21.11
N ILE A 20 64.29 14.48 21.86
CA ILE A 20 65.67 14.30 21.38
C ILE A 20 66.08 12.83 21.44
N LYS A 21 65.62 12.07 22.45
CA LYS A 21 65.90 10.64 22.57
C LYS A 21 65.18 9.83 21.48
N GLU A 22 63.91 10.12 21.23
CA GLU A 22 63.12 9.51 20.15
C GLU A 22 63.73 9.81 18.77
N ARG A 23 64.15 11.07 18.52
CA ARG A 23 64.87 11.45 17.28
C ARG A 23 66.28 10.88 17.15
N THR A 24 66.91 10.43 18.23
CA THR A 24 68.22 9.77 18.17
C THR A 24 68.11 8.25 18.07
N GLU A 25 67.05 7.64 18.62
CA GLU A 25 66.66 6.25 18.34
C GLU A 25 66.20 6.07 16.87
N GLU A 26 65.39 7.00 16.33
CA GLU A 26 64.99 7.01 14.91
C GLU A 26 66.21 7.13 13.99
N ARG A 27 67.15 8.04 14.26
CA ARG A 27 68.40 8.15 13.47
C ARG A 27 69.29 6.90 13.57
N LYS A 28 69.27 6.18 14.69
CA LYS A 28 69.98 4.89 14.82
C LYS A 28 69.27 3.76 14.07
N SER A 29 67.94 3.79 13.95
CA SER A 29 67.19 2.86 13.09
C SER A 29 67.46 3.12 11.61
N VAL A 30 67.41 4.39 11.18
CA VAL A 30 67.73 4.83 9.81
C VAL A 30 69.20 4.56 9.46
N SER A 31 70.13 4.71 10.41
CA SER A 31 71.55 4.42 10.16
C SER A 31 71.88 2.92 10.16
N ARG A 32 71.04 2.05 10.76
CA ARG A 32 71.19 0.58 10.67
C ARG A 32 70.59 0.02 9.38
N GLU A 33 69.58 0.69 8.82
CA GLU A 33 69.13 0.44 7.45
C GLU A 33 70.16 0.91 6.41
N SER A 34 70.95 1.93 6.73
CA SER A 34 72.04 2.45 5.89
C SER A 34 73.31 1.58 5.85
N SER A 35 73.37 0.44 6.55
CA SER A 35 74.56 -0.44 6.53
C SER A 35 74.45 -1.68 5.63
N PHE A 36 73.44 -1.76 4.75
CA PHE A 36 73.43 -2.73 3.65
C PHE A 36 73.51 -2.00 2.29
N CYS A 37 74.66 -1.37 2.05
CA CYS A 37 74.90 -0.67 0.79
C CYS A 37 75.17 -1.67 -0.34
N THR A 38 74.15 -1.89 -1.18
CA THR A 38 74.22 -2.12 -2.64
C THR A 38 72.89 -1.84 -3.40
N SER A 39 71.86 -1.18 -2.84
CA SER A 39 70.47 -1.29 -3.39
C SER A 39 69.54 -0.04 -3.46
N ASP A 40 70.02 1.20 -3.23
CA ASP A 40 69.10 2.36 -3.01
C ASP A 40 68.33 2.87 -4.24
N THR A 41 68.92 2.80 -5.44
CA THR A 41 68.18 3.11 -6.68
C THR A 41 67.08 2.09 -6.96
N HIS A 42 67.26 0.84 -6.53
CA HIS A 42 66.28 -0.21 -6.73
C HIS A 42 65.10 -0.08 -5.75
N ALA A 43 65.35 0.27 -4.48
CA ALA A 43 64.31 0.46 -3.48
C ALA A 43 63.40 1.67 -3.77
N ILE A 44 64.00 2.82 -4.16
CA ILE A 44 63.25 4.00 -4.61
C ILE A 44 62.46 3.68 -5.89
N GLY A 45 63.08 2.91 -6.81
CA GLY A 45 62.42 2.43 -8.02
C GLY A 45 61.21 1.54 -7.73
N ILE A 46 61.33 0.59 -6.80
CA ILE A 46 60.23 -0.28 -6.37
C ILE A 46 59.12 0.54 -5.72
N PHE A 47 59.45 1.49 -4.84
CA PHE A 47 58.45 2.33 -4.18
C PHE A 47 57.71 3.23 -5.17
N LEU A 48 58.40 3.91 -6.09
CA LEU A 48 57.78 4.73 -7.12
C LEU A 48 56.96 3.91 -8.11
N ALA A 49 57.46 2.72 -8.48
CA ALA A 49 56.71 1.79 -9.32
C ALA A 49 55.43 1.34 -8.60
N HIS A 50 55.51 0.91 -7.34
CA HIS A 50 54.36 0.52 -6.55
C HIS A 50 53.38 1.68 -6.37
N PHE A 51 53.85 2.89 -6.01
CA PHE A 51 53.02 4.08 -5.86
C PHE A 51 52.27 4.44 -7.16
N ARG A 52 52.97 4.42 -8.30
CA ARG A 52 52.34 4.61 -9.63
C ARG A 52 51.32 3.51 -9.92
N THR A 53 51.67 2.27 -9.63
CA THR A 53 50.83 1.11 -9.92
C THR A 53 49.56 1.14 -9.05
N THR A 54 49.68 1.46 -7.76
CA THR A 54 48.55 1.61 -6.84
C THR A 54 47.65 2.79 -7.21
N GLN A 55 48.21 3.98 -7.52
CA GLN A 55 47.40 5.10 -8.01
C GLN A 55 46.70 4.81 -9.34
N PHE A 56 47.37 4.12 -10.27
CA PHE A 56 46.81 3.77 -11.56
C PHE A 56 45.63 2.81 -11.43
N TYR A 57 45.75 1.74 -10.62
CA TYR A 57 44.64 0.81 -10.35
C TYR A 57 43.46 1.46 -9.60
N GLU A 58 43.72 2.42 -8.71
CA GLU A 58 42.67 3.15 -7.99
C GLU A 58 41.90 4.11 -8.91
N VAL A 59 42.60 4.87 -9.75
CA VAL A 59 42.00 5.81 -10.71
C VAL A 59 41.23 5.07 -11.81
N ASP A 60 41.74 3.96 -12.33
CA ASP A 60 41.03 3.17 -13.35
C ASP A 60 39.77 2.50 -12.78
N GLY A 61 39.80 2.07 -11.51
CA GLY A 61 38.62 1.55 -10.82
C GLY A 61 37.51 2.58 -10.63
N PHE A 62 37.85 3.81 -10.24
CA PHE A 62 36.90 4.91 -10.14
C PHE A 62 36.34 5.35 -11.50
N ASN A 63 37.17 5.42 -12.55
CA ASN A 63 36.72 5.75 -13.90
C ASN A 63 35.80 4.67 -14.48
N LEU A 64 36.13 3.38 -14.33
CA LEU A 64 35.28 2.27 -14.77
C LEU A 64 33.93 2.27 -14.06
N CYS A 65 33.91 2.54 -12.75
CA CYS A 65 32.69 2.66 -11.97
C CYS A 65 31.85 3.86 -12.42
N LEU A 66 32.48 5.01 -12.66
CA LEU A 66 31.81 6.21 -13.15
C LEU A 66 31.18 5.98 -14.53
N GLU A 67 31.93 5.40 -15.47
CA GLU A 67 31.44 5.04 -16.80
C GLU A 67 30.29 4.03 -16.72
N PHE A 68 30.40 3.02 -15.85
CA PHE A 68 29.33 2.05 -15.60
C PHE A 68 28.04 2.73 -15.12
N TRP A 69 28.13 3.59 -14.10
CA TRP A 69 26.94 4.29 -13.57
C TRP A 69 26.38 5.32 -14.55
N GLN A 70 27.23 5.94 -15.37
CA GLN A 70 26.76 6.80 -16.46
C GLN A 70 25.99 6.00 -17.51
N ALA A 71 26.52 4.87 -17.96
CA ALA A 71 25.85 3.98 -18.91
C ALA A 71 24.53 3.44 -18.33
N GLU A 72 24.53 3.04 -17.06
CA GLU A 72 23.34 2.54 -16.38
C GLU A 72 22.27 3.63 -16.21
N ALA A 73 22.67 4.86 -15.85
CA ALA A 73 21.75 5.98 -15.78
C ALA A 73 21.12 6.29 -17.16
N GLU A 74 21.91 6.24 -18.23
CA GLU A 74 21.41 6.47 -19.58
C GLU A 74 20.48 5.35 -20.04
N ARG A 75 20.82 4.09 -19.73
CA ARG A 75 19.95 2.93 -19.97
C ARG A 75 18.59 3.09 -19.28
N LEU A 76 18.59 3.50 -18.00
CA LEU A 76 17.36 3.73 -17.23
C LEU A 76 16.53 4.89 -17.80
N LYS A 77 17.16 6.00 -18.19
CA LYS A 77 16.45 7.11 -18.85
C LYS A 77 15.80 6.65 -20.16
N GLN A 78 16.50 5.85 -20.95
CA GLN A 78 15.93 5.33 -22.20
C GLN A 78 14.76 4.39 -21.94
N GLN A 79 14.84 3.52 -20.92
CA GLN A 79 13.71 2.69 -20.51
C GLN A 79 12.51 3.52 -20.06
N LEU A 80 12.74 4.58 -19.28
CA LEU A 80 11.68 5.50 -18.86
C LEU A 80 11.03 6.18 -20.07
N HIS A 81 11.83 6.71 -20.98
CA HIS A 81 11.32 7.38 -22.18
C HIS A 81 10.47 6.45 -23.06
N ASN A 82 10.92 5.20 -23.23
CA ASN A 82 10.18 4.19 -23.98
C ASN A 82 8.86 3.83 -23.28
N LEU A 83 8.87 3.71 -21.95
CA LEU A 83 7.66 3.42 -21.17
C LEU A 83 6.65 4.57 -21.25
N GLU A 84 7.10 5.82 -21.12
CA GLU A 84 6.26 7.01 -21.27
C GLU A 84 5.69 7.12 -22.68
N GLY A 85 6.48 6.81 -23.71
CA GLY A 85 6.04 6.75 -25.10
C GLY A 85 4.95 5.70 -25.31
N SER A 86 5.17 4.49 -24.80
CA SER A 86 4.18 3.41 -24.84
C SER A 86 2.89 3.79 -24.10
N GLN A 87 2.99 4.44 -22.93
CA GLN A 87 1.83 4.93 -22.20
C GLN A 87 1.04 5.96 -23.01
N ARG A 88 1.71 6.91 -23.67
CA ARG A 88 1.04 7.89 -24.56
C ARG A 88 0.31 7.18 -25.70
N GLN A 89 0.92 6.19 -26.32
CA GLN A 89 0.29 5.39 -27.38
C GLN A 89 -0.93 4.61 -26.88
N LEU A 90 -0.84 3.98 -25.70
CA LEU A 90 -1.99 3.31 -25.05
C LEU A 90 -3.14 4.29 -24.74
N LEU A 91 -2.84 5.58 -24.57
CA LEU A 91 -3.81 6.66 -24.40
C LEU A 91 -4.24 7.29 -25.75
N ALA A 92 -3.92 6.65 -26.87
CA ALA A 92 -4.19 7.10 -28.24
C ALA A 92 -3.53 8.45 -28.62
N HIS A 93 -2.42 8.79 -27.97
CA HIS A 93 -1.56 9.91 -28.34
C HIS A 93 -0.36 9.45 -29.19
N ASP A 94 0.21 10.35 -30.01
CA ASP A 94 1.42 10.11 -30.81
C ASP A 94 1.39 8.86 -31.71
N LEU A 95 0.24 8.56 -32.32
CA LEU A 95 0.05 7.36 -33.17
C LEU A 95 0.58 7.51 -34.60
N SER A 96 0.91 8.72 -35.03
CA SER A 96 1.29 9.04 -36.42
C SER A 96 2.62 8.41 -36.88
N GLY A 97 3.40 7.84 -35.97
CA GLY A 97 4.65 7.13 -36.26
C GLY A 97 4.55 5.60 -36.24
N LEU A 98 3.37 5.02 -35.98
CA LEU A 98 3.19 3.57 -35.93
C LEU A 98 2.78 3.01 -37.30
N GLU A 99 3.32 1.84 -37.65
CA GLU A 99 2.84 1.10 -38.80
C GLU A 99 1.48 0.45 -38.51
N TRP A 100 0.77 0.06 -39.57
CA TRP A 100 -0.53 -0.60 -39.44
C TRP A 100 -0.52 -1.83 -38.53
N ASN A 101 0.53 -2.66 -38.61
CA ASN A 101 0.66 -3.86 -37.78
C ASN A 101 0.80 -3.51 -36.29
N ASP A 102 1.58 -2.47 -35.97
CA ASP A 102 1.77 -2.02 -34.61
C ASP A 102 0.47 -1.41 -34.05
N LEU A 103 -0.24 -0.63 -34.88
CA LEU A 103 -1.53 -0.07 -34.51
C LEU A 103 -2.57 -1.15 -34.25
N LYS A 104 -2.59 -2.21 -35.08
CA LYS A 104 -3.48 -3.36 -34.88
C LYS A 104 -3.12 -4.13 -33.61
N SER A 105 -1.84 -4.30 -33.32
CA SER A 105 -1.37 -4.93 -32.07
C SER A 105 -1.80 -4.12 -30.84
N LEU A 106 -1.66 -2.78 -30.90
CA LEU A 106 -2.07 -1.87 -29.84
C LEU A 106 -3.58 -1.94 -29.59
N GLU A 107 -4.39 -1.94 -30.64
CA GLU A 107 -5.84 -2.12 -30.57
C GLU A 107 -6.21 -3.44 -29.87
N ASN A 108 -5.64 -4.56 -30.34
CA ASN A 108 -5.88 -5.88 -29.75
C ASN A 108 -5.47 -5.94 -28.27
N GLN A 109 -4.37 -5.28 -27.90
CA GLN A 109 -3.91 -5.21 -26.52
C GLN A 109 -4.90 -4.44 -25.63
N LEU A 110 -5.41 -3.31 -26.11
CA LEU A 110 -6.39 -2.49 -25.40
C LEU A 110 -7.73 -3.23 -25.26
N GLU A 111 -8.20 -3.86 -26.34
CA GLU A 111 -9.43 -4.65 -26.35
C GLU A 111 -9.36 -5.81 -25.34
N THR A 112 -8.28 -6.61 -25.40
CA THR A 112 -8.07 -7.72 -24.47
C THR A 112 -7.99 -7.25 -23.02
N SER A 113 -7.29 -6.15 -22.75
CA SER A 113 -7.17 -5.57 -21.40
C SER A 113 -8.52 -5.08 -20.88
N LEU A 114 -9.29 -4.40 -21.72
CA LEU A 114 -10.63 -3.91 -21.38
C LEU A 114 -11.59 -5.05 -21.06
N ASP A 115 -11.58 -6.11 -21.87
CA ASP A 115 -12.41 -7.29 -21.63
C ASP A 115 -12.03 -7.98 -20.32
N ASN A 116 -10.75 -8.11 -20.01
CA ASN A 116 -10.29 -8.64 -18.72
C ASN A 116 -10.79 -7.78 -17.55
N VAL A 117 -10.75 -6.45 -17.66
CA VAL A 117 -11.28 -5.54 -16.64
C VAL A 117 -12.78 -5.72 -16.46
N ARG A 118 -13.53 -5.80 -17.57
CA ARG A 118 -14.99 -6.03 -17.55
C ARG A 118 -15.34 -7.36 -16.90
N LEU A 119 -14.71 -8.45 -17.34
CA LEU A 119 -14.91 -9.79 -16.79
C LEU A 119 -14.65 -9.82 -15.27
N LYS A 120 -13.58 -9.18 -14.82
CA LYS A 120 -13.27 -9.10 -13.39
C LYS A 120 -14.31 -8.28 -12.63
N LYS A 121 -14.76 -7.15 -13.19
CA LYS A 121 -15.80 -6.31 -12.60
C LYS A 121 -17.11 -7.09 -12.49
N ASP A 122 -17.51 -7.78 -13.54
CA ASP A 122 -18.76 -8.53 -13.61
C ASP A 122 -18.72 -9.70 -12.62
N LYS A 123 -17.60 -10.42 -12.54
CA LYS A 123 -17.40 -11.46 -11.53
C LYS A 123 -17.60 -10.93 -10.11
N ILE A 124 -16.94 -9.82 -9.76
CA ILE A 124 -17.06 -9.20 -8.43
C ILE A 124 -18.51 -8.75 -8.17
N MET A 125 -19.16 -8.13 -9.15
CA MET A 125 -20.55 -7.70 -9.02
C MET A 125 -21.50 -8.87 -8.79
N VAL A 126 -21.33 -9.98 -9.53
CA VAL A 126 -22.13 -11.20 -9.33
C VAL A 126 -21.91 -11.78 -7.95
N GLU A 127 -20.66 -11.87 -7.49
CA GLU A 127 -20.33 -12.34 -6.13
C GLU A 127 -21.01 -11.46 -5.07
N GLN A 128 -20.92 -10.13 -5.20
CA GLN A 128 -21.57 -9.18 -4.29
C GLN A 128 -23.10 -9.30 -4.28
N ILE A 129 -23.72 -9.47 -5.46
CA ILE A 129 -25.18 -9.68 -5.56
C ILE A 129 -25.58 -10.96 -4.83
N GLN A 130 -24.82 -12.04 -4.99
CA GLN A 130 -25.10 -13.31 -4.32
C GLN A 130 -24.96 -13.21 -2.81
N GLU A 131 -23.92 -12.53 -2.32
CA GLU A 131 -23.73 -12.27 -0.88
C GLU A 131 -24.88 -11.46 -0.30
N LEU A 132 -25.30 -10.39 -0.99
CA LEU A 132 -26.42 -9.55 -0.57
C LEU A 132 -27.73 -10.34 -0.53
N ARG A 133 -28.03 -11.15 -1.55
CA ARG A 133 -29.20 -12.04 -1.56
C ARG A 133 -29.19 -13.05 -0.42
N LYS A 134 -28.01 -13.60 -0.09
CA LYS A 134 -27.87 -14.50 1.06
C LYS A 134 -28.19 -13.78 2.37
N LYS A 135 -27.68 -12.56 2.54
CA LYS A 135 -27.94 -11.72 3.73
C LYS A 135 -29.41 -11.34 3.83
N GLU A 136 -30.03 -10.94 2.72
CA GLU A 136 -31.46 -10.67 2.61
C GLU A 136 -32.28 -11.86 3.08
N ASN A 137 -32.01 -13.06 2.58
CA ASN A 137 -32.71 -14.28 2.95
C ASN A 137 -32.60 -14.62 4.44
N ILE A 138 -31.42 -14.40 5.05
CA ILE A 138 -31.21 -14.61 6.48
C ILE A 138 -32.02 -13.60 7.30
N MET A 139 -31.88 -12.31 7.00
CA MET A 139 -32.60 -11.26 7.71
C MET A 139 -34.12 -11.41 7.57
N HIS A 140 -34.60 -11.77 6.37
CA HIS A 140 -36.03 -12.01 6.15
C HIS A 140 -36.53 -13.18 6.99
N ARG A 141 -35.77 -14.28 7.09
CA ARG A 141 -36.12 -15.43 7.93
C ARG A 141 -36.17 -15.05 9.41
N GLU A 142 -35.16 -14.38 9.92
CA GLU A 142 -35.09 -13.93 11.31
C GLU A 142 -36.24 -12.98 11.64
N ASN A 143 -36.53 -12.04 10.73
CA ASN A 143 -37.64 -11.11 10.88
C ASN A 143 -39.00 -11.85 10.96
N MET A 144 -39.23 -12.84 10.09
CA MET A 144 -40.42 -13.68 10.13
C MET A 144 -40.54 -14.47 11.44
N GLU A 145 -39.43 -14.99 11.96
CA GLU A 145 -39.41 -15.70 13.25
C GLU A 145 -39.74 -14.76 14.41
N LEU A 146 -39.12 -13.59 14.47
CA LEU A 146 -39.43 -12.57 15.49
C LEU A 146 -40.89 -12.12 15.44
N HIS A 147 -41.49 -11.98 14.25
CA HIS A 147 -42.91 -11.65 14.13
C HIS A 147 -43.80 -12.77 14.66
N ARG A 148 -43.46 -14.04 14.46
CA ARG A 148 -44.20 -15.17 15.04
C ARG A 148 -44.12 -15.15 16.56
N GLU A 149 -42.91 -15.04 17.11
CA GLU A 149 -42.69 -14.98 18.56
C GLU A 149 -43.43 -13.79 19.20
N PHE A 150 -43.33 -12.60 18.60
CA PHE A 150 -44.04 -11.41 19.07
C PHE A 150 -45.55 -11.62 19.08
N ASN A 151 -46.11 -12.22 18.03
CA ASN A 151 -47.54 -12.50 17.96
C ASN A 151 -47.99 -13.53 19.01
N MET A 152 -47.19 -14.55 19.28
CA MET A 152 -47.45 -15.52 20.35
C MET A 152 -47.45 -14.84 21.72
N ILE A 153 -46.42 -14.06 22.05
CA ILE A 153 -46.32 -13.32 23.31
C ILE A 153 -47.50 -12.35 23.48
N ARG A 154 -47.89 -11.64 22.40
CA ARG A 154 -49.04 -10.75 22.39
C ARG A 154 -50.33 -11.50 22.70
N GLN A 155 -50.52 -12.66 22.07
CA GLN A 155 -51.70 -13.50 22.30
C GLN A 155 -51.73 -14.06 23.73
N ASP A 156 -50.59 -14.52 24.25
CA ASP A 156 -50.46 -15.01 25.63
C ASP A 156 -50.71 -13.90 26.66
N SER A 157 -50.22 -12.68 26.40
CA SER A 157 -50.51 -11.51 27.24
C SER A 157 -52.01 -11.20 27.28
N VAL A 158 -52.69 -11.20 26.13
CA VAL A 158 -54.15 -11.01 26.07
C VAL A 158 -54.89 -12.13 26.81
N ASN A 159 -54.47 -13.38 26.63
CA ASN A 159 -55.05 -14.54 27.31
C ASN A 159 -54.85 -14.47 28.83
N PHE A 160 -53.68 -14.01 29.29
CA PHE A 160 -53.39 -13.80 30.70
C PHE A 160 -54.25 -12.70 31.30
N GLN A 161 -54.34 -11.53 30.64
CA GLN A 161 -55.20 -10.43 31.06
C GLN A 161 -56.66 -10.87 31.19
N ARG A 162 -57.17 -11.65 30.23
CA ARG A 162 -58.51 -12.25 30.30
C ARG A 162 -58.67 -13.18 31.51
N LYS A 163 -57.68 -14.00 31.84
CA LYS A 163 -57.74 -14.92 32.99
C LYS A 163 -57.66 -14.20 34.34
N VAL A 164 -56.86 -13.14 34.45
CA VAL A 164 -56.64 -12.40 35.70
C VAL A 164 -57.80 -11.44 36.00
N TYR A 165 -58.31 -10.74 34.99
CA TYR A 165 -59.32 -9.69 35.16
C TYR A 165 -60.71 -10.05 34.61
N GLY A 166 -60.87 -11.18 33.91
CA GLY A 166 -62.13 -11.57 33.24
C GLY A 166 -63.18 -12.24 34.14
N LYS A 167 -63.05 -12.16 35.46
CA LYS A 167 -64.17 -12.39 36.38
C LYS A 167 -64.75 -11.04 36.80
N GLN A 168 -65.59 -10.48 35.93
CA GLN A 168 -66.69 -9.64 36.37
C GLN A 168 -67.96 -10.46 36.22
N ASP A 169 -68.65 -10.59 37.33
CA ASP A 169 -69.82 -11.42 37.50
C ASP A 169 -70.94 -11.00 36.55
N VAL A 170 -71.60 -12.00 35.96
CA VAL A 170 -72.92 -11.84 35.36
C VAL A 170 -73.91 -11.49 36.48
N ASN A 171 -74.29 -10.23 36.58
CA ASN A 171 -75.59 -9.87 37.15
C ASN A 171 -76.20 -8.68 36.40
N GLY A 172 -77.52 -8.79 36.19
CA GLY A 172 -78.28 -8.11 35.16
C GLY A 172 -78.34 -6.58 35.25
N GLY A 173 -78.52 -5.96 34.10
CA GLY A 173 -78.86 -4.55 33.99
C GLY A 173 -78.59 -4.00 32.60
N GLN A 174 -79.65 -3.69 31.86
CA GLN A 174 -79.58 -2.84 30.66
C GLN A 174 -78.83 -1.54 30.98
N GLY A 175 -77.86 -1.17 30.12
CA GLY A 175 -77.38 0.21 30.07
C GLY A 175 -75.92 0.38 29.67
N SER A 176 -75.72 1.20 28.64
CA SER A 176 -74.51 1.97 28.32
C SER A 176 -73.24 1.27 27.82
N SER A 177 -73.13 1.28 26.48
CA SER A 177 -72.05 1.95 25.75
C SER A 177 -70.71 2.06 26.47
N VAL A 178 -69.84 1.08 26.25
CA VAL A 178 -68.41 1.36 26.13
C VAL A 178 -67.92 0.61 24.90
N THR A 179 -67.92 1.30 23.76
CA THR A 179 -67.02 0.99 22.65
C THR A 179 -65.59 1.17 23.18
N GLN A 180 -65.05 0.13 23.82
CA GLN A 180 -63.60 0.04 23.93
C GLN A 180 -63.13 -0.29 22.53
N ASN A 181 -62.68 0.75 21.84
CA ASN A 181 -61.98 0.67 20.57
C ASN A 181 -60.94 -0.44 20.68
N THR A 182 -61.28 -1.62 20.19
CA THR A 182 -60.29 -2.52 19.62
C THR A 182 -59.79 -1.73 18.43
N ASN A 183 -58.74 -0.94 18.64
CA ASN A 183 -57.88 -0.52 17.53
C ASN A 183 -57.28 -1.83 16.99
N THR A 184 -58.07 -2.54 16.21
CA THR A 184 -57.64 -3.21 15.02
C THR A 184 -57.43 -2.08 14.01
N PRO A 185 -56.20 -1.63 13.73
CA PRO A 185 -55.81 -1.51 12.34
C PRO A 185 -55.88 -2.96 11.82
N ASP A 186 -56.97 -3.39 11.20
CA ASP A 186 -57.34 -3.03 9.82
C ASP A 186 -56.13 -3.13 8.90
N ASP A 187 -56.25 -4.12 8.03
CA ASP A 187 -55.46 -4.41 6.85
C ASP A 187 -53.92 -4.44 6.95
N ALA A 188 -53.41 -5.66 6.84
CA ALA A 188 -52.71 -6.06 5.61
C ALA A 188 -51.67 -5.10 5.03
N ASP A 189 -50.74 -4.62 5.85
CA ASP A 189 -49.38 -4.45 5.35
C ASP A 189 -48.56 -5.66 5.82
N GLU A 190 -48.89 -6.83 5.26
CA GLU A 190 -47.85 -7.81 4.98
C GLU A 190 -46.81 -7.04 4.18
N ILE A 191 -45.69 -6.70 4.81
CA ILE A 191 -44.59 -5.99 4.16
C ILE A 191 -44.03 -6.95 3.10
N ARG A 192 -44.69 -7.02 1.94
CA ARG A 192 -44.17 -7.65 0.73
C ARG A 192 -43.10 -6.72 0.21
N LEU A 193 -41.87 -6.99 0.62
CA LEU A 193 -40.66 -6.48 -0.01
C LEU A 193 -40.57 -7.07 -1.42
N GLU A 194 -41.37 -6.52 -2.34
CA GLU A 194 -41.28 -6.83 -3.77
C GLU A 194 -40.09 -6.07 -4.35
N LEU A 195 -39.18 -6.81 -4.97
CA LEU A 195 -38.04 -6.29 -5.71
C LEU A 195 -38.51 -5.40 -6.87
N SER A 196 -37.94 -4.20 -7.00
CA SER A 196 -37.96 -3.49 -8.28
C SER A 196 -37.16 -4.31 -9.30
N GLN A 197 -37.81 -4.91 -10.29
CA GLN A 197 -37.11 -5.58 -11.38
C GLN A 197 -36.37 -4.54 -12.25
N PRO A 198 -35.25 -4.91 -12.88
CA PRO A 198 -34.60 -4.06 -13.88
C PRO A 198 -35.57 -3.86 -15.05
N GLN A 199 -35.93 -2.61 -15.34
CA GLN A 199 -36.67 -2.28 -16.56
C GLN A 199 -35.75 -2.55 -17.75
N VAL A 200 -36.00 -3.64 -18.48
CA VAL A 200 -35.44 -3.84 -19.81
C VAL A 200 -36.18 -2.86 -20.74
N PRO A 201 -35.48 -1.94 -21.44
CA PRO A 201 -36.14 -1.08 -22.41
C PRO A 201 -36.77 -1.92 -23.52
N ASP A 202 -38.05 -1.68 -23.82
CA ASP A 202 -38.76 -2.29 -24.95
C ASP A 202 -38.04 -1.96 -26.26
N GLU A 203 -37.32 -2.94 -26.83
CA GLU A 203 -36.94 -2.91 -28.23
C GLU A 203 -38.20 -3.09 -29.09
N LYS A 204 -38.70 -1.96 -29.60
CA LYS A 204 -39.77 -1.92 -30.59
C LYS A 204 -39.25 -2.50 -31.91
N PRO A 205 -39.94 -3.46 -32.55
CA PRO A 205 -39.48 -4.01 -33.82
C PRO A 205 -39.58 -2.93 -34.91
N GLU A 206 -38.46 -2.73 -35.59
CA GLU A 206 -38.29 -1.89 -36.77
C GLU A 206 -39.27 -2.36 -37.87
N ALA A 207 -40.26 -1.52 -38.15
CA ALA A 207 -41.19 -1.74 -39.25
C ALA A 207 -40.45 -1.44 -40.56
N ALA A 208 -40.35 -2.46 -41.40
CA ALA A 208 -39.95 -2.33 -42.79
C ALA A 208 -40.84 -1.29 -43.51
N ALA A 209 -40.19 -0.29 -44.11
CA ALA A 209 -40.67 0.47 -45.28
C ALA A 209 -39.47 1.08 -45.99
#